data_AF-A0A1V8V2Z9-F1
#
_entry.id   AF-A0A1V8V2Z9-F1
#
_cell.length_a   1.000
_cell.length_b   1.000
_cell.length_c   1.000
_cell.angle_alpha   90.00
_cell.angle_beta   90.00
_cell.angle_gamma   90.00
#
_symmetry.space_group_name_H-M   'P 1'
#
loop_
_entity.id
_entity.type
_entity.pdbx_description
1 polymer ?
#
loop_
_entity_poly.entity_id
_entity_poly.type
_entity_poly.pdbx_seq_one_letter_code
_entity_poly.pdbx_strand_id
1 'polypeptide(L)'
;MTNYLENEGFVLDTAHQIHDQYLAKKLECRKLNRSIQQKKTSKRKFTHTQRDALQRQEVELSKKRAEAATYEQQRVAHLVEARNELNTTKLMDVLSDLLPEGQDLVVHCVSKYHYLACKGAKFKGAKLTADETGIPNLRAHVLGLCAPDLLRTFEAYVNQNLPSMLHDILLWLEKTTVEGAPRLLELVKRPQHGSKKRIEDRLVAFTRETQKLISVALQDALESATELAAKKMSKIAEKHHSTVRAFIRKDGKHSTKMCPKESWNELFTTTFTGIAEQQWPLLVNAQQHICETLERGICKDMTEVNDGVKAWPMNAVTKHKLLRAIDLQTLAVAKLFVDNRIAYKKTLRNILIDITQDSHESFFAQITSPVYDACNADCGAGVTKRSLDRLETHLKQQGDSSSFARMEAAIAKRLESDDAADVRKLGKDIALCLKKVYRAVDDLVATKRADDPAETAMRDAVVHVWSKWDDKVKEVQAEYKTLKAHFETEQKPGVELKEE
;
A
#
# COMPACT_ATOMS: atom_id res chain seq x y z
N MET A 1 -24.80 17.59 19.17
CA MET A 1 -23.82 16.49 19.32
C MET A 1 -24.17 15.68 20.55
N THR A 2 -24.22 16.28 21.74
CA THR A 2 -24.67 15.64 22.99
C THR A 2 -25.98 14.87 22.84
N ASN A 3 -27.09 15.54 22.48
CA ASN A 3 -28.40 14.88 22.30
C ASN A 3 -28.39 13.76 21.24
N TYR A 4 -27.51 13.85 20.23
CA TYR A 4 -27.40 12.80 19.22
C TYR A 4 -26.70 11.57 19.78
N LEU A 5 -25.62 11.75 20.54
CA LEU A 5 -24.87 10.65 21.18
C LEU A 5 -25.69 9.97 22.28
N GLU A 6 -26.43 10.74 23.08
CA GLU A 6 -27.32 10.18 24.11
C GLU A 6 -28.46 9.36 23.50
N ASN A 7 -29.07 9.84 22.40
CA ASN A 7 -30.10 9.09 21.67
C ASN A 7 -29.57 7.79 21.06
N GLU A 8 -28.26 7.69 20.83
CA GLU A 8 -27.56 6.50 20.34
C GLU A 8 -27.03 5.63 21.50
N GLY A 9 -27.40 5.93 22.75
CA GLY A 9 -27.13 5.09 23.91
C GLY A 9 -25.79 5.34 24.62
N PHE A 10 -25.05 6.40 24.27
CA PHE A 10 -23.78 6.72 24.93
C PHE A 10 -24.01 7.43 26.28
N VAL A 11 -23.33 6.97 27.33
CA VAL A 11 -23.33 7.62 28.64
C VAL A 11 -22.30 8.75 28.64
N LEU A 12 -22.76 10.00 28.79
CA LEU A 12 -21.94 11.21 28.70
C LEU A 12 -21.72 11.91 30.05
N ASP A 13 -21.79 11.18 31.16
CA ASP A 13 -21.70 11.74 32.53
C ASP A 13 -20.45 12.60 32.74
N THR A 14 -19.31 12.15 32.21
CA THR A 14 -18.05 12.92 32.25
C THR A 14 -18.13 14.20 31.41
N ALA A 15 -18.73 14.16 30.22
CA ALA A 15 -18.95 15.38 29.41
C ALA A 15 -19.91 16.37 30.08
N HIS A 16 -20.95 15.87 30.77
CA HIS A 16 -21.88 16.71 31.54
C HIS A 16 -21.20 17.35 32.74
N GLN A 17 -20.43 16.59 33.51
CA GLN A 17 -19.66 17.11 34.64
C GLN A 17 -18.67 18.20 34.19
N ILE A 18 -17.95 17.99 33.08
CA ILE A 18 -17.04 19.00 32.51
C ILE A 18 -17.83 20.21 32.01
N HIS A 19 -19.01 20.01 31.42
CA HIS A 19 -19.88 21.11 30.97
C HIS A 19 -20.36 21.99 32.13
N ASP A 20 -20.74 21.38 33.25
CA ASP A 20 -21.17 22.11 34.46
C ASP A 20 -20.01 22.93 35.05
N GLN A 21 -18.81 22.36 35.09
CA GLN A 21 -17.60 23.07 35.50
C GLN A 21 -17.29 24.25 34.57
N TYR A 22 -17.43 24.06 33.25
CA TYR A 22 -17.31 25.14 32.27
C TYR A 22 -18.34 26.26 32.51
N LEU A 23 -19.61 25.91 32.72
CA LEU A 23 -20.68 26.88 32.95
C LEU A 23 -20.46 27.66 34.25
N ALA A 24 -20.05 26.99 35.32
CA ALA A 24 -19.70 27.61 36.61
C ALA A 24 -18.56 28.64 36.42
N LYS A 25 -17.48 28.25 35.76
CA LYS A 25 -16.33 29.16 35.49
C LYS A 25 -16.69 30.31 34.56
N LYS A 26 -17.55 30.08 33.57
CA LYS A 26 -18.08 31.14 32.68
C LYS A 26 -18.94 32.14 33.46
N LEU A 27 -19.73 31.68 34.42
CA LEU A 27 -20.53 32.53 35.29
C LEU A 27 -19.65 33.39 36.20
N GLU A 28 -18.59 32.82 36.79
CA GLU A 28 -17.59 33.57 37.57
C GLU A 28 -16.93 34.66 36.71
N CYS A 29 -16.50 34.33 35.49
CA CYS A 29 -15.93 35.30 34.56
C CYS A 29 -16.90 36.46 34.27
N ARG A 30 -18.20 36.16 34.07
CA ARG A 30 -19.22 37.18 33.83
C ARG A 30 -19.41 38.09 35.04
N LYS A 31 -19.49 37.52 36.25
CA LYS A 31 -19.63 38.28 37.50
C LYS A 31 -18.43 39.22 37.71
N LEU A 32 -17.21 38.69 37.56
CA LEU A 32 -15.97 39.46 37.74
C LEU A 32 -15.83 40.56 36.67
N ASN A 33 -16.12 40.24 35.40
CA ASN A 33 -16.09 41.22 34.31
C ASN A 33 -17.13 42.35 34.54
N ARG A 34 -18.34 42.03 35.02
CA ARG A 34 -19.34 43.05 35.38
C ARG A 34 -18.84 43.96 36.50
N SER A 35 -18.20 43.40 37.54
CA SER A 35 -17.62 44.19 38.63
C SER A 35 -16.51 45.14 38.15
N ILE A 36 -15.61 44.64 37.29
CA ILE A 36 -14.55 45.44 36.67
C ILE A 36 -15.14 46.57 35.83
N GLN A 37 -16.15 46.28 35.00
CA GLN A 37 -16.80 47.30 34.16
C GLN A 37 -17.53 48.35 35.00
N GLN A 38 -18.29 47.94 36.03
CA GLN A 38 -18.97 48.86 36.93
C GLN A 38 -18.01 49.83 37.63
N LYS A 39 -16.85 49.32 38.08
CA LYS A 39 -15.78 50.16 38.64
C LYS A 39 -15.24 51.13 37.60
N LYS A 40 -14.90 50.66 36.39
CA LYS A 40 -14.39 51.51 35.29
C LYS A 40 -15.36 52.61 34.85
N THR A 41 -16.67 52.33 34.88
CA THR A 41 -17.71 53.30 34.50
C THR A 41 -18.03 54.33 35.59
N SER A 42 -17.55 54.13 36.82
CA SER A 42 -17.73 55.10 37.91
C SER A 42 -16.84 56.33 37.67
N LYS A 43 -17.44 57.53 37.59
CA LYS A 43 -16.73 58.81 37.33
C LYS A 43 -15.80 59.27 38.48
N ARG A 44 -15.42 58.41 39.42
CA ARG A 44 -14.52 58.72 40.54
C ARG A 44 -13.05 58.60 40.10
N LYS A 45 -12.22 59.55 40.51
CA LYS A 45 -10.75 59.44 40.35
C LYS A 45 -10.24 58.32 41.26
N PHE A 46 -9.71 57.26 40.65
CA PHE A 46 -9.11 56.14 41.38
C PHE A 46 -7.83 56.56 42.12
N THR A 47 -7.70 56.15 43.38
CA THR A 47 -6.42 56.21 44.12
C THR A 47 -5.44 55.16 43.57
N HIS A 48 -4.14 55.30 43.86
CA HIS A 48 -3.11 54.33 43.44
C HIS A 48 -3.46 52.90 43.88
N THR A 49 -3.84 52.72 45.14
CA THR A 49 -4.27 51.45 45.72
C THR A 49 -5.48 50.84 45.02
N GLN A 50 -6.41 51.66 44.52
CA GLN A 50 -7.58 51.17 43.78
C GLN A 50 -7.24 50.75 42.34
N ARG A 51 -6.23 51.38 41.70
CA ARG A 51 -5.72 50.94 40.39
C ARG A 51 -5.02 49.59 40.49
N ASP A 52 -4.18 49.40 41.50
CA ASP A 52 -3.51 48.11 41.74
C ASP A 52 -4.53 46.99 41.98
N ALA A 53 -5.58 47.27 42.75
CA ALA A 53 -6.67 46.33 42.97
C ALA A 53 -7.44 45.99 41.68
N LEU A 54 -7.65 46.96 40.79
CA LEU A 54 -8.28 46.73 39.49
C LEU A 54 -7.41 45.86 38.57
N GLN A 55 -6.11 46.13 38.53
CA GLN A 55 -5.15 45.34 37.74
C GLN A 55 -5.09 43.89 38.24
N ARG A 56 -5.10 43.65 39.55
CA ARG A 56 -5.20 42.30 40.12
C ARG A 56 -6.47 41.57 39.69
N GLN A 57 -7.62 42.28 39.68
CA GLN A 57 -8.88 41.71 39.19
C GLN A 57 -8.86 41.39 37.69
N GLU A 58 -8.16 42.18 36.87
CA GLU A 58 -8.00 41.91 35.44
C GLU A 58 -7.11 40.68 35.18
N VAL A 59 -6.02 40.53 35.95
CA VAL A 59 -5.18 39.33 35.91
C VAL A 59 -5.97 38.10 36.34
N GLU A 60 -6.76 38.21 37.41
CA GLU A 60 -7.64 37.13 37.89
C GLU A 60 -8.70 36.76 36.83
N LEU A 61 -9.29 37.75 36.15
CA LEU A 61 -10.23 37.52 35.05
C LEU A 61 -9.54 36.80 33.88
N SER A 62 -8.30 37.16 33.55
CA SER A 62 -7.52 36.46 32.52
C SER A 62 -7.29 34.99 32.89
N LYS A 63 -6.89 34.72 34.14
CA LYS A 63 -6.70 33.36 34.66
C LYS A 63 -8.00 32.54 34.59
N LYS A 64 -9.12 33.09 35.08
CA LYS A 64 -10.43 32.41 35.04
C LYS A 64 -10.92 32.16 33.61
N ARG A 65 -10.61 33.06 32.66
CA ARG A 65 -10.90 32.86 31.23
C ARG A 65 -10.07 31.72 30.63
N ALA A 66 -8.79 31.63 31.00
CA ALA A 66 -7.94 30.51 30.58
C ALA A 66 -8.47 29.18 31.14
N GLU A 67 -8.83 29.12 32.43
CA GLU A 67 -9.45 27.94 33.06
C GLU A 67 -10.74 27.54 32.34
N ALA A 68 -11.64 28.50 32.05
CA ALA A 68 -12.88 28.22 31.32
C ALA A 68 -12.61 27.73 29.88
N ALA A 69 -11.56 28.22 29.22
CA ALA A 69 -11.17 27.74 27.90
C ALA A 69 -10.65 26.29 27.96
N THR A 70 -9.90 25.92 28.99
CA THR A 70 -9.44 24.53 29.22
C THR A 70 -10.61 23.57 29.40
N TYR A 71 -11.60 23.91 30.24
CA TYR A 71 -12.79 23.05 30.42
C TYR A 71 -13.60 22.92 29.13
N GLU A 72 -13.73 23.98 28.34
CA GLU A 72 -14.41 23.89 27.04
C GLU A 72 -13.64 23.02 26.04
N GLN A 73 -12.31 23.07 26.06
CA GLN A 73 -11.46 22.18 25.26
C GLN A 73 -11.63 20.71 25.67
N GLN A 74 -11.57 20.40 26.97
CA GLN A 74 -11.79 19.05 27.49
C GLN A 74 -13.17 18.52 27.11
N ARG A 75 -14.20 19.36 27.21
CA ARG A 75 -15.57 19.01 26.82
C ARG A 75 -15.65 18.63 25.34
N VAL A 76 -15.03 19.44 24.47
CA VAL A 76 -15.01 19.18 23.02
C VAL A 76 -14.21 17.92 22.70
N ALA A 77 -13.08 17.69 23.36
CA ALA A 77 -12.27 16.47 23.19
C ALA A 77 -13.10 15.22 23.51
N HIS A 78 -13.76 15.19 24.66
CA HIS A 78 -14.54 14.04 25.09
C HIS A 78 -15.76 13.77 24.18
N LEU A 79 -16.43 14.82 23.69
CA LEU A 79 -17.53 14.66 22.72
C LEU A 79 -17.05 14.12 21.37
N VAL A 80 -15.84 14.50 20.94
CA VAL A 80 -15.24 14.00 19.70
C VAL A 80 -14.81 12.54 19.86
N GLU A 81 -14.23 12.19 21.01
CA GLU A 81 -13.88 10.82 21.37
C GLU A 81 -15.10 9.89 21.33
N ALA A 82 -16.16 10.20 22.08
CA ALA A 82 -17.39 9.42 22.08
C ALA A 82 -18.02 9.29 20.68
N ARG A 83 -18.00 10.36 19.88
CA ARG A 83 -18.46 10.31 18.48
C ARG A 83 -17.59 9.36 17.64
N ASN A 84 -16.28 9.42 17.82
CA ASN A 84 -15.34 8.61 17.05
C ASN A 84 -15.51 7.12 17.40
N GLU A 85 -15.68 6.79 18.68
CA GLU A 85 -16.00 5.43 19.14
C GLU A 85 -17.28 4.92 18.50
N LEU A 86 -18.37 5.68 18.58
CA LEU A 86 -19.65 5.32 17.97
C LEU A 86 -19.52 5.04 16.47
N ASN A 87 -18.82 5.91 15.74
CA ASN A 87 -18.62 5.73 14.31
C ASN A 87 -17.74 4.51 13.99
N THR A 88 -16.70 4.27 14.79
CA THR A 88 -15.83 3.10 14.63
C THR A 88 -16.61 1.81 14.85
N THR A 89 -17.41 1.72 15.94
CA THR A 89 -18.26 0.56 16.22
C THR A 89 -19.26 0.32 15.10
N LYS A 90 -19.98 1.36 14.66
CA LYS A 90 -20.93 1.23 13.54
C LYS A 90 -20.27 0.78 12.24
N LEU A 91 -19.05 1.23 11.97
CA LEU A 91 -18.30 0.79 10.79
C LEU A 91 -17.84 -0.66 10.94
N MET A 92 -17.40 -1.07 12.13
CA MET A 92 -17.06 -2.46 12.43
C MET A 92 -18.28 -3.38 12.26
N ASP A 93 -19.44 -3.04 12.83
CA ASP A 93 -20.66 -3.84 12.72
C ASP A 93 -21.14 -4.02 11.27
N VAL A 94 -20.96 -3.00 10.43
CA VAL A 94 -21.39 -3.05 9.02
C VAL A 94 -20.39 -3.80 8.14
N LEU A 95 -19.10 -3.75 8.49
CA LEU A 95 -18.02 -4.23 7.63
C LEU A 95 -17.40 -5.54 8.13
N SER A 96 -17.68 -6.00 9.35
CA SER A 96 -17.12 -7.22 9.94
C SER A 96 -17.35 -8.43 9.04
N ASP A 97 -18.54 -8.54 8.47
CA ASP A 97 -18.94 -9.65 7.61
C ASP A 97 -18.26 -9.63 6.24
N LEU A 98 -17.62 -8.50 5.89
CA LEU A 98 -16.91 -8.28 4.64
C LEU A 98 -15.38 -8.39 4.80
N LEU A 99 -14.89 -8.56 6.03
CA LEU A 99 -13.46 -8.71 6.31
C LEU A 99 -13.04 -10.18 6.18
N PRO A 100 -11.83 -10.45 5.67
CA PRO A 100 -11.26 -11.80 5.72
C PRO A 100 -11.15 -12.30 7.16
N GLU A 101 -11.35 -13.61 7.36
CA GLU A 101 -11.21 -14.25 8.68
C GLU A 101 -9.89 -13.86 9.36
N GLY A 102 -9.98 -13.39 10.61
CA GLY A 102 -8.84 -12.99 11.43
C GLY A 102 -8.28 -11.59 11.15
N GLN A 103 -8.96 -10.73 10.41
CA GLN A 103 -8.57 -9.32 10.24
C GLN A 103 -9.52 -8.35 10.93
N ASP A 104 -8.95 -7.43 11.72
CA ASP A 104 -9.69 -6.34 12.34
C ASP A 104 -9.71 -5.08 11.47
N LEU A 105 -10.85 -4.39 11.43
CA LEU A 105 -10.97 -3.10 10.76
C LEU A 105 -10.26 -2.02 11.59
N VAL A 106 -9.15 -1.50 11.08
CA VAL A 106 -8.49 -0.34 11.67
C VAL A 106 -9.16 0.95 11.18
N VAL A 107 -9.92 1.61 12.06
CA VAL A 107 -10.58 2.90 11.77
C VAL A 107 -9.81 4.04 12.42
N HIS A 108 -9.41 5.03 11.61
CA HIS A 108 -8.81 6.27 12.10
C HIS A 108 -9.74 7.47 11.89
N CYS A 109 -10.36 7.92 12.98
CA CYS A 109 -11.17 9.14 12.97
C CYS A 109 -10.26 10.37 13.07
N VAL A 110 -10.30 11.25 12.05
CA VAL A 110 -9.39 12.41 11.96
C VAL A 110 -10.12 13.75 11.76
N SER A 111 -9.57 14.81 12.33
CA SER A 111 -10.07 16.18 12.18
C SER A 111 -9.03 17.12 11.57
N LYS A 112 -9.08 17.26 10.23
CA LYS A 112 -8.18 18.16 9.47
C LYS A 112 -8.25 19.62 9.94
N TYR A 113 -9.45 20.12 10.22
CA TYR A 113 -9.66 21.52 10.59
C TYR A 113 -9.04 21.87 11.94
N HIS A 114 -9.19 20.99 12.94
CA HIS A 114 -8.58 21.20 14.26
C HIS A 114 -7.05 21.09 14.20
N TYR A 115 -6.52 20.16 13.41
CA TYR A 115 -5.08 20.00 13.26
C TYR A 115 -4.42 21.19 12.54
N LEU A 116 -5.06 21.76 11.52
CA LEU A 116 -4.62 23.01 10.90
C LEU A 116 -4.65 24.18 11.90
N ALA A 117 -5.61 24.20 12.83
CA ALA A 117 -5.68 25.21 13.88
C ALA A 117 -4.53 25.11 14.89
N CYS A 118 -4.00 23.92 15.14
CA CYS A 118 -2.76 23.70 15.91
C CYS A 118 -1.53 24.26 15.18
N LYS A 119 -1.56 24.28 13.84
CA LYS A 119 -0.51 24.87 12.98
C LYS A 119 -0.67 26.38 12.74
N GLY A 120 -1.59 27.05 13.46
CA GLY A 120 -1.79 28.50 13.37
C GLY A 120 -2.91 28.96 12.45
N ALA A 121 -3.70 28.06 11.85
CA ALA A 121 -4.88 28.46 11.08
C ALA A 121 -5.97 29.10 11.97
N LYS A 122 -6.76 30.00 11.39
CA LYS A 122 -7.90 30.63 12.07
C LYS A 122 -8.96 29.57 12.38
N PHE A 123 -9.38 29.49 13.64
CA PHE A 123 -10.39 28.54 14.11
C PHE A 123 -11.28 29.21 15.15
N LYS A 124 -12.59 28.95 15.09
CA LYS A 124 -13.57 29.50 16.03
C LYS A 124 -13.96 28.44 17.05
N GLY A 125 -13.87 28.78 18.34
CA GLY A 125 -14.22 27.88 19.44
C GLY A 125 -13.02 27.15 20.03
N ALA A 126 -13.29 26.17 20.89
CA ALA A 126 -12.25 25.36 21.51
C ALA A 126 -11.58 24.44 20.48
N LYS A 127 -10.25 24.42 20.52
CA LYS A 127 -9.40 23.61 19.65
C LYS A 127 -9.11 22.28 20.34
N LEU A 128 -8.92 21.24 19.53
CA LEU A 128 -8.35 19.99 20.03
C LEU A 128 -6.82 20.15 20.10
N THR A 129 -6.17 19.36 20.95
CA THR A 129 -4.71 19.18 20.90
C THR A 129 -4.31 18.46 19.60
N ALA A 130 -3.02 18.44 19.29
CA ALA A 130 -2.53 17.72 18.12
C ALA A 130 -2.90 16.22 18.19
N ASP A 131 -2.76 15.61 19.37
CA ASP A 131 -3.02 14.18 19.60
C ASP A 131 -4.51 13.85 19.50
N GLU A 132 -5.36 14.68 20.10
CA GLU A 132 -6.83 14.56 20.04
C GLU A 132 -7.40 14.68 18.61
N THR A 133 -6.64 15.19 17.63
CA THR A 133 -7.12 15.28 16.24
C THR A 133 -7.10 13.95 15.49
N GLY A 134 -6.44 12.92 16.03
CA GLY A 134 -6.25 11.61 15.41
C GLY A 134 -5.24 11.58 14.27
N ILE A 135 -4.74 12.73 13.80
CA ILE A 135 -3.76 12.80 12.69
C ILE A 135 -2.39 12.21 13.08
N PRO A 136 -1.85 12.41 14.29
CA PRO A 136 -0.62 11.73 14.71
C PRO A 136 -0.75 10.20 14.67
N ASN A 137 -1.86 9.64 15.16
CA ASN A 137 -2.12 8.20 15.11
C ASN A 137 -2.24 7.67 13.68
N LEU A 138 -2.96 8.38 12.80
CA LEU A 138 -3.02 8.04 11.38
C LEU A 138 -1.63 8.05 10.74
N ARG A 139 -0.80 9.05 11.06
CA ARG A 139 0.57 9.14 10.55
C ARG A 139 1.43 7.99 11.06
N ALA A 140 1.33 7.66 12.35
CA ALA A 140 2.04 6.53 12.94
C ALA A 140 1.64 5.21 12.28
N HIS A 141 0.34 4.99 12.05
CA HIS A 141 -0.16 3.81 11.33
C HIS A 141 0.37 3.75 9.89
N VAL A 142 0.26 4.83 9.12
CA VAL A 142 0.76 4.89 7.74
C VAL A 142 2.29 4.65 7.69
N LEU A 143 3.04 5.22 8.63
CA LEU A 143 4.47 4.95 8.75
C LEU A 143 4.75 3.49 9.11
N GLY A 144 3.95 2.91 10.01
CA GLY A 144 4.01 1.48 10.36
C GLY A 144 3.74 0.56 9.18
N LEU A 145 2.80 0.92 8.29
CA LEU A 145 2.54 0.19 7.04
C LEU A 145 3.75 0.24 6.09
N CYS A 146 4.45 1.37 6.02
CA CYS A 146 5.62 1.54 5.16
C CYS A 146 6.92 1.01 5.79
N ALA A 147 6.97 0.83 7.12
CA ALA A 147 8.19 0.51 7.84
C ALA A 147 8.83 -0.83 7.44
N PRO A 148 8.09 -1.94 7.22
CA PRO A 148 8.67 -3.19 6.75
C PRO A 148 9.39 -3.04 5.41
N ASP A 149 8.81 -2.30 4.46
CA ASP A 149 9.40 -2.06 3.14
C ASP A 149 10.68 -1.21 3.25
N LEU A 150 10.66 -0.19 4.10
CA LEU A 150 11.84 0.64 4.35
C LEU A 150 12.97 -0.15 5.02
N LEU A 151 12.64 -0.95 6.04
CA LEU A 151 13.59 -1.80 6.76
C LEU A 151 14.20 -2.83 5.82
N ARG A 152 13.39 -3.47 4.97
CA ARG A 152 13.84 -4.42 3.94
C ARG A 152 14.74 -3.77 2.90
N THR A 153 14.46 -2.52 2.51
CA THR A 153 15.30 -1.76 1.57
C THR A 153 16.66 -1.46 2.18
N PHE A 154 16.66 -1.00 3.44
CA PHE A 154 17.88 -0.73 4.19
C PHE A 154 18.69 -2.00 4.46
N GLU A 155 18.02 -3.12 4.76
CA GLU A 155 18.65 -4.45 4.89
C GLU A 155 19.38 -4.85 3.61
N ALA A 156 18.76 -4.69 2.44
CA ALA A 156 19.43 -4.93 1.16
C ALA A 156 20.68 -4.08 1.03
N TYR A 157 20.57 -2.79 1.37
CA TYR A 157 21.67 -1.87 1.19
C TYR A 157 22.87 -2.27 2.05
N VAL A 158 22.64 -2.52 3.35
CA VAL A 158 23.69 -2.81 4.34
C VAL A 158 24.26 -4.23 4.19
N ASN A 159 23.42 -5.22 3.87
CA ASN A 159 23.86 -6.62 3.83
C ASN A 159 24.21 -7.13 2.43
N GLN A 160 23.77 -6.45 1.37
CA GLN A 160 23.97 -6.91 -0.02
C GLN A 160 24.68 -5.86 -0.89
N ASN A 161 24.09 -4.67 -1.07
CA ASN A 161 24.59 -3.70 -2.06
C ASN A 161 25.96 -3.13 -1.66
N LEU A 162 26.09 -2.65 -0.42
CA LEU A 162 27.33 -2.08 0.10
C LEU A 162 28.43 -3.15 0.15
N PRO A 163 28.23 -4.34 0.75
CA PRO A 163 29.24 -5.40 0.72
C PRO A 163 29.60 -5.88 -0.68
N SER A 164 28.64 -5.99 -1.62
CA SER A 164 28.92 -6.37 -3.00
C SER A 164 29.81 -5.33 -3.70
N MET A 165 29.46 -4.04 -3.61
CA MET A 165 30.25 -2.96 -4.22
C MET A 165 31.66 -2.95 -3.67
N LEU A 166 31.78 -3.10 -2.36
CA LEU A 166 33.06 -3.18 -1.67
C LEU A 166 33.87 -4.38 -2.15
N HIS A 167 33.23 -5.53 -2.28
CA HIS A 167 33.89 -6.72 -2.76
C HIS A 167 34.37 -6.60 -4.22
N ASP A 168 33.58 -5.96 -5.08
CA ASP A 168 33.95 -5.68 -6.47
C ASP A 168 35.21 -4.80 -6.53
N ILE A 169 35.33 -3.81 -5.64
CA ILE A 169 36.54 -2.97 -5.52
C ILE A 169 37.75 -3.81 -5.08
N LEU A 170 37.58 -4.71 -4.10
CA LEU A 170 38.65 -5.60 -3.65
C LEU A 170 39.15 -6.54 -4.74
N LEU A 171 38.22 -7.13 -5.49
CA LEU A 171 38.56 -7.98 -6.63
C LEU A 171 39.27 -7.17 -7.72
N TRP A 172 38.83 -5.93 -7.97
CA TRP A 172 39.51 -5.05 -8.90
C TRP A 172 40.95 -4.77 -8.46
N LEU A 173 41.21 -4.52 -7.18
CA LEU A 173 42.54 -4.22 -6.63
C LEU A 173 43.54 -5.37 -6.77
N GLU A 174 43.11 -6.63 -6.71
CA GLU A 174 43.99 -7.80 -6.75
C GLU A 174 44.07 -8.43 -8.15
N LYS A 175 45.17 -8.18 -8.86
CA LYS A 175 45.49 -8.93 -10.09
C LYS A 175 46.09 -10.28 -9.72
N THR A 176 45.38 -11.38 -9.97
CA THR A 176 45.93 -12.74 -9.85
C THR A 176 45.66 -13.55 -11.10
N THR A 177 46.69 -14.16 -11.68
CA THR A 177 46.53 -15.06 -12.81
C THR A 177 45.94 -16.39 -12.34
N VAL A 178 44.77 -16.74 -12.89
CA VAL A 178 44.10 -18.03 -12.60
C VAL A 178 44.34 -19.01 -13.74
N GLU A 179 44.85 -20.19 -13.39
CA GLU A 179 45.04 -21.28 -14.34
C GLU A 179 43.68 -21.82 -14.84
N GLY A 180 43.58 -22.09 -16.15
CA GLY A 180 42.33 -22.56 -16.75
C GLY A 180 41.22 -21.50 -16.88
N ALA A 181 41.56 -20.21 -16.71
CA ALA A 181 40.72 -19.03 -16.86
C ALA A 181 39.55 -19.12 -17.88
N PRO A 182 39.75 -19.55 -19.15
CA PRO A 182 38.66 -19.62 -20.13
C PRO A 182 37.53 -20.59 -19.74
N ARG A 183 37.87 -21.72 -19.10
CA ARG A 183 36.89 -22.71 -18.65
C ARG A 183 36.11 -22.23 -17.42
N LEU A 184 36.78 -21.47 -16.53
CA LEU A 184 36.12 -20.82 -15.40
C LEU A 184 35.12 -19.76 -15.86
N LEU A 185 35.50 -18.97 -16.88
CA LEU A 185 34.59 -18.00 -17.52
C LEU A 185 33.39 -18.69 -18.17
N GLU A 186 33.59 -19.84 -18.82
CA GLU A 186 32.51 -20.63 -19.39
C GLU A 186 31.52 -21.12 -18.33
N LEU A 187 32.03 -21.61 -17.19
CA LEU A 187 31.22 -22.05 -16.04
C LEU A 187 30.28 -20.93 -15.58
N VAL A 188 30.80 -19.72 -15.35
CA VAL A 188 29.99 -18.59 -14.85
C VAL A 188 29.12 -17.92 -15.92
N LYS A 189 29.39 -18.18 -17.20
CA LYS A 189 28.59 -17.68 -18.32
C LYS A 189 27.38 -18.58 -18.63
N ARG A 190 27.41 -19.85 -18.21
CA ARG A 190 26.32 -20.82 -18.47
C ARG A 190 24.97 -20.38 -17.88
N PRO A 191 24.85 -19.93 -16.61
CA PRO A 191 23.57 -19.47 -16.06
C PRO A 191 22.94 -18.30 -16.81
N GLN A 192 23.75 -17.42 -17.44
CA GLN A 192 23.24 -16.29 -18.21
C GLN A 192 22.44 -16.75 -19.44
N HIS A 193 22.86 -17.83 -20.09
CA HIS A 193 22.14 -18.39 -21.23
C HIS A 193 20.89 -19.16 -20.77
N GLY A 194 21.01 -19.95 -19.70
CA GLY A 194 19.91 -20.72 -19.14
C GLY A 194 18.75 -19.84 -18.63
N SER A 195 19.09 -18.73 -17.97
CA SER A 195 18.08 -17.84 -17.36
C SER A 195 17.10 -17.24 -18.37
N LYS A 196 17.58 -16.81 -19.56
CA LYS A 196 16.69 -16.27 -20.60
C LYS A 196 15.64 -17.27 -21.03
N LYS A 197 16.05 -18.52 -21.30
CA LYS A 197 15.13 -19.59 -21.68
C LYS A 197 14.13 -19.91 -20.56
N ARG A 198 14.59 -20.00 -19.30
CA ARG A 198 13.70 -20.25 -18.15
C ARG A 198 12.65 -19.14 -17.98
N ILE A 199 13.01 -17.90 -18.25
CA ILE A 199 12.09 -16.75 -18.22
C ILE A 199 11.02 -16.89 -19.33
N GLU A 200 11.42 -17.26 -20.55
CA GLU A 200 10.51 -17.50 -21.67
C GLU A 200 9.57 -18.68 -21.38
N ASP A 201 10.11 -19.82 -20.90
CA ASP A 201 9.33 -21.00 -20.51
C ASP A 201 8.30 -20.68 -19.42
N ARG A 202 8.66 -19.79 -18.47
CA ARG A 202 7.80 -19.33 -17.39
C ARG A 202 6.64 -18.46 -17.90
N LEU A 203 6.86 -17.61 -18.90
CA LEU A 203 5.79 -16.83 -19.53
C LEU A 203 4.80 -17.74 -20.22
N VAL A 204 5.30 -18.69 -21.03
CA VAL A 204 4.46 -19.67 -21.74
C VAL A 204 3.64 -20.52 -20.76
N ALA A 205 4.25 -20.95 -19.65
CA ALA A 205 3.56 -21.72 -18.62
C ALA A 205 2.40 -20.92 -18.00
N PHE A 206 2.61 -19.64 -17.68
CA PHE A 206 1.56 -18.81 -17.09
C PHE A 206 0.44 -18.49 -18.08
N THR A 207 0.75 -18.17 -19.33
CA THR A 207 -0.25 -18.00 -20.40
C THR A 207 -1.14 -19.24 -20.51
N ARG A 208 -0.54 -20.44 -20.47
CA ARG A 208 -1.30 -21.70 -20.53
C ARG A 208 -2.24 -21.87 -19.33
N GLU A 209 -1.79 -21.57 -18.11
CA GLU A 209 -2.64 -21.69 -16.92
C GLU A 209 -3.74 -20.62 -16.89
N THR A 210 -3.45 -19.38 -17.33
CA THR A 210 -4.47 -18.32 -17.50
C THR A 210 -5.54 -18.74 -18.49
N GLN A 211 -5.14 -19.26 -19.66
CA GLN A 211 -6.09 -19.76 -20.65
C GLN A 211 -6.97 -20.88 -20.07
N LYS A 212 -6.34 -21.85 -19.39
CA LYS A 212 -7.01 -23.03 -18.84
C LYS A 212 -7.98 -22.69 -17.70
N LEU A 213 -7.56 -21.85 -16.77
CA LEU A 213 -8.31 -21.60 -15.51
C LEU A 213 -9.28 -20.42 -15.63
N ILE A 214 -8.94 -19.40 -16.42
CA ILE A 214 -9.75 -18.18 -16.55
C ILE A 214 -10.49 -18.16 -17.87
N SER A 215 -9.77 -18.12 -19.00
CA SER A 215 -10.40 -17.89 -20.31
C SER A 215 -11.41 -18.96 -20.67
N VAL A 216 -11.06 -20.25 -20.55
CA VAL A 216 -12.00 -21.35 -20.84
C VAL A 216 -13.24 -21.27 -19.94
N ALA A 217 -13.05 -21.08 -18.63
CA ALA A 217 -14.15 -21.03 -17.68
C ALA A 217 -15.11 -19.85 -17.94
N LEU A 218 -14.57 -18.68 -18.32
CA LEU A 218 -15.38 -17.50 -18.66
C LEU A 218 -16.05 -17.65 -20.03
N GLN A 219 -15.37 -18.25 -21.00
CA GLN A 219 -15.92 -18.54 -22.34
C GLN A 219 -17.10 -19.50 -22.27
N ASP A 220 -16.97 -20.59 -21.50
CA ASP A 220 -18.05 -21.56 -21.28
C ASP A 220 -19.28 -20.93 -20.60
N ALA A 221 -19.09 -19.81 -19.89
CA ALA A 221 -20.15 -19.12 -19.17
C ALA A 221 -20.80 -17.96 -19.94
N LEU A 222 -20.35 -17.64 -21.17
CA LEU A 222 -20.82 -16.46 -21.92
C LEU A 222 -22.33 -16.45 -22.13
N GLU A 223 -22.90 -17.59 -22.52
CA GLU A 223 -24.35 -17.72 -22.76
C GLU A 223 -25.13 -17.49 -21.47
N SER A 224 -24.77 -18.20 -20.40
CA SER A 224 -25.43 -18.05 -19.08
C SER A 224 -25.29 -16.64 -18.49
N ALA A 225 -24.15 -15.98 -18.69
CA ALA A 225 -23.92 -14.60 -18.26
C ALA A 225 -24.84 -13.63 -19.03
N THR A 226 -24.97 -13.83 -20.34
CA THR A 226 -25.84 -13.03 -21.20
C THR A 226 -27.31 -13.19 -20.81
N GLU A 227 -27.77 -14.43 -20.58
CA GLU A 227 -29.13 -14.72 -20.12
C GLU A 227 -29.43 -14.11 -18.75
N LEU A 228 -28.50 -14.24 -17.80
CA LEU A 228 -28.66 -13.67 -16.47
C LEU A 228 -28.73 -12.14 -16.54
N ALA A 229 -27.84 -11.52 -17.31
CA ALA A 229 -27.84 -10.07 -17.51
C ALA A 229 -29.14 -9.57 -18.16
N ALA A 230 -29.66 -10.29 -19.17
CA ALA A 230 -30.96 -9.99 -19.77
C ALA A 230 -32.10 -10.09 -18.74
N LYS A 231 -32.11 -11.12 -17.89
CA LYS A 231 -33.10 -11.27 -16.82
C LYS A 231 -33.01 -10.15 -15.78
N LYS A 232 -31.80 -9.70 -15.42
CA LYS A 232 -31.60 -8.53 -14.54
C LYS A 232 -32.08 -7.25 -15.22
N MET A 233 -31.83 -7.11 -16.51
CA MET A 233 -32.27 -5.97 -17.31
C MET A 233 -33.80 -5.83 -17.33
N SER A 234 -34.54 -6.93 -17.49
CA SER A 234 -36.02 -6.91 -17.42
C SER A 234 -36.52 -6.38 -16.07
N LYS A 235 -35.89 -6.78 -14.95
CA LYS A 235 -36.23 -6.24 -13.62
C LYS A 235 -35.89 -4.76 -13.46
N ILE A 236 -34.80 -4.30 -14.08
CA ILE A 236 -34.42 -2.89 -14.09
C ILE A 236 -35.47 -2.06 -14.86
N ALA A 237 -36.01 -2.60 -15.96
CA ALA A 237 -37.02 -1.94 -16.77
C ALA A 237 -38.36 -1.72 -16.02
N GLU A 238 -38.66 -2.52 -14.99
CA GLU A 238 -39.83 -2.34 -14.12
C GLU A 238 -39.69 -1.16 -13.15
N LYS A 239 -38.46 -0.65 -12.93
CA LYS A 239 -38.22 0.47 -12.01
C LYS A 239 -38.80 1.78 -12.58
N HIS A 240 -39.22 2.67 -11.69
CA HIS A 240 -39.74 3.98 -12.07
C HIS A 240 -38.73 4.76 -12.93
N HIS A 241 -39.21 5.44 -13.98
CA HIS A 241 -38.37 6.09 -14.99
C HIS A 241 -37.38 7.11 -14.42
N SER A 242 -37.74 7.82 -13.35
CA SER A 242 -36.84 8.77 -12.68
C SER A 242 -35.65 8.07 -12.02
N THR A 243 -35.87 6.90 -11.42
CA THR A 243 -34.84 6.05 -10.83
C THR A 243 -33.91 5.54 -11.91
N VAL A 244 -34.46 4.97 -12.99
CA VAL A 244 -33.69 4.49 -14.14
C VAL A 244 -32.77 5.58 -14.70
N ARG A 245 -33.28 6.79 -14.91
CA ARG A 245 -32.47 7.93 -15.38
C ARG A 245 -31.39 8.35 -14.38
N ALA A 246 -31.63 8.20 -13.08
CA ALA A 246 -30.65 8.52 -12.07
C ALA A 246 -29.48 7.52 -12.03
N PHE A 247 -29.73 6.24 -12.32
CA PHE A 247 -28.69 5.23 -12.52
C PHE A 247 -27.90 5.49 -13.82
N ILE A 248 -28.56 5.76 -14.94
CA ILE A 248 -27.89 6.04 -16.23
C ILE A 248 -26.94 7.25 -16.14
N ARG A 249 -27.35 8.32 -15.46
CA ARG A 249 -26.52 9.53 -15.26
C ARG A 249 -25.28 9.30 -14.40
N LYS A 250 -25.20 8.14 -13.75
CA LYS A 250 -24.14 7.76 -12.82
C LYS A 250 -23.54 6.41 -13.22
N ASP A 251 -23.57 6.10 -14.52
CA ASP A 251 -22.93 4.92 -15.11
C ASP A 251 -23.35 3.60 -14.45
N GLY A 252 -24.64 3.50 -14.10
CA GLY A 252 -25.21 2.33 -13.44
C GLY A 252 -25.06 2.30 -11.93
N LYS A 253 -24.59 3.39 -11.28
CA LYS A 253 -24.43 3.49 -9.81
C LYS A 253 -25.45 4.44 -9.20
N HIS A 254 -26.31 3.95 -8.32
CA HIS A 254 -27.21 4.84 -7.59
C HIS A 254 -27.50 4.33 -6.18
N SER A 255 -27.72 5.27 -5.27
CA SER A 255 -28.15 5.00 -3.90
C SER A 255 -29.02 6.14 -3.41
N THR A 256 -30.02 5.81 -2.60
CA THR A 256 -30.83 6.78 -1.86
C THR A 256 -31.12 6.22 -0.46
N LYS A 257 -31.73 7.01 0.43
CA LYS A 257 -32.14 6.51 1.76
C LYS A 257 -33.10 5.31 1.68
N MET A 258 -33.88 5.20 0.60
CA MET A 258 -34.87 4.15 0.37
C MET A 258 -34.41 3.08 -0.65
N CYS A 259 -33.31 3.32 -1.35
CA CYS A 259 -32.74 2.39 -2.34
C CYS A 259 -31.30 2.09 -1.91
N PRO A 260 -31.00 0.85 -1.46
CA PRO A 260 -29.64 0.48 -1.07
C PRO A 260 -28.67 0.73 -2.23
N LYS A 261 -27.38 0.87 -1.89
CA LYS A 261 -26.33 1.06 -2.87
C LYS A 261 -26.35 -0.12 -3.84
N GLU A 262 -26.56 0.18 -5.12
CA GLU A 262 -26.66 -0.82 -6.19
C GLU A 262 -25.78 -0.38 -7.37
N SER A 263 -25.06 -1.34 -7.96
CA SER A 263 -24.38 -1.20 -9.24
C SER A 263 -25.02 -2.15 -10.25
N TRP A 264 -25.49 -1.59 -11.37
CA TRP A 264 -25.97 -2.41 -12.48
C TRP A 264 -24.85 -3.21 -13.13
N ASN A 265 -23.64 -2.66 -13.23
CA ASN A 265 -22.51 -3.36 -13.81
C ASN A 265 -22.18 -4.63 -12.99
N GLU A 266 -22.11 -4.54 -11.65
CA GLU A 266 -21.95 -5.70 -10.75
C GLU A 266 -23.09 -6.72 -10.88
N LEU A 267 -24.33 -6.24 -11.07
CA LEU A 267 -25.48 -7.12 -11.28
C LEU A 267 -25.42 -7.86 -12.62
N PHE A 268 -24.87 -7.24 -13.66
CA PHE A 268 -24.71 -7.86 -14.98
C PHE A 268 -23.53 -8.85 -14.99
N THR A 269 -22.47 -8.58 -14.24
CA THR A 269 -21.26 -9.42 -14.20
C THR A 269 -21.28 -10.52 -13.15
N THR A 270 -22.39 -10.71 -12.42
CA THR A 270 -22.47 -11.67 -11.29
C THR A 270 -21.96 -13.08 -11.65
N THR A 271 -22.26 -13.59 -12.85
CA THR A 271 -21.75 -14.90 -13.31
C THR A 271 -20.22 -14.90 -13.42
N PHE A 272 -19.64 -13.87 -14.03
CA PHE A 272 -18.19 -13.72 -14.19
C PHE A 272 -17.49 -13.52 -12.85
N THR A 273 -18.09 -12.73 -11.95
CA THR A 273 -17.62 -12.54 -10.57
C THR A 273 -17.50 -13.88 -9.85
N GLY A 274 -18.57 -14.69 -9.85
CA GLY A 274 -18.56 -15.98 -9.15
C GLY A 274 -17.54 -16.98 -9.73
N ILE A 275 -17.38 -17.02 -11.05
CA ILE A 275 -16.36 -17.86 -11.70
C ILE A 275 -14.96 -17.37 -11.35
N ALA A 276 -14.72 -16.05 -11.43
CA ALA A 276 -13.43 -15.48 -11.10
C ALA A 276 -13.07 -15.79 -9.64
N GLU A 277 -13.96 -15.57 -8.68
CA GLU A 277 -13.74 -15.89 -7.26
C GLU A 277 -13.42 -17.38 -7.02
N GLN A 278 -14.05 -18.28 -7.78
CA GLN A 278 -13.78 -19.72 -7.68
C GLN A 278 -12.43 -20.12 -8.31
N GLN A 279 -12.09 -19.59 -9.47
CA GLN A 279 -10.88 -19.95 -10.22
C GLN A 279 -9.64 -19.21 -9.74
N TRP A 280 -9.80 -18.05 -9.10
CA TRP A 280 -8.68 -17.19 -8.68
C TRP A 280 -7.67 -17.88 -7.77
N PRO A 281 -8.08 -18.61 -6.71
CA PRO A 281 -7.13 -19.30 -5.85
C PRO A 281 -6.29 -20.34 -6.60
N LEU A 282 -6.90 -21.02 -7.59
CA LEU A 282 -6.20 -21.99 -8.43
C LEU A 282 -5.16 -21.32 -9.31
N LEU A 283 -5.49 -20.17 -9.90
CA LEU A 283 -4.55 -19.38 -10.70
C LEU A 283 -3.39 -18.86 -9.86
N VAL A 284 -3.67 -18.34 -8.66
CA VAL A 284 -2.65 -17.86 -7.71
C VAL A 284 -1.69 -19.00 -7.32
N ASN A 285 -2.22 -20.19 -7.04
CA ASN A 285 -1.42 -21.36 -6.70
C ASN A 285 -0.56 -21.82 -7.90
N ALA A 286 -1.14 -21.87 -9.10
CA ALA A 286 -0.42 -22.21 -10.32
C ALA A 286 0.73 -21.22 -10.58
N GLN A 287 0.46 -19.93 -10.43
CA GLN A 287 1.46 -18.88 -10.56
C GLN A 287 2.58 -19.03 -9.55
N GLN A 288 2.25 -19.31 -8.28
CA GLN A 288 3.25 -19.53 -7.25
C GLN A 288 4.16 -20.72 -7.62
N HIS A 289 3.59 -21.85 -8.02
CA HIS A 289 4.36 -23.03 -8.42
C HIS A 289 5.28 -22.75 -9.63
N ILE A 290 4.77 -21.99 -10.62
CA ILE A 290 5.52 -21.57 -11.80
C ILE A 290 6.72 -20.69 -11.38
N CYS A 291 6.50 -19.72 -10.50
CA CYS A 291 7.57 -18.85 -9.99
C CYS A 291 8.59 -19.61 -9.16
N GLU A 292 8.17 -20.53 -8.29
CA GLU A 292 9.08 -21.38 -7.51
C GLU A 292 9.92 -22.30 -8.42
N THR A 293 9.37 -22.75 -9.54
CA THR A 293 10.12 -23.55 -10.53
C THR A 293 11.23 -22.72 -11.18
N LEU A 294 10.93 -21.47 -11.53
CA LEU A 294 11.93 -20.52 -12.04
C LEU A 294 13.00 -20.23 -10.97
N GLU A 295 12.58 -19.92 -9.74
CA GLU A 295 13.48 -19.66 -8.61
C GLU A 295 14.43 -20.83 -8.35
N ARG A 296 13.90 -22.05 -8.18
CA ARG A 296 14.70 -23.26 -8.00
C ARG A 296 15.69 -23.47 -9.14
N GLY A 297 15.27 -23.21 -10.38
CA GLY A 297 16.13 -23.32 -11.56
C GLY A 297 17.32 -22.37 -11.51
N ILE A 298 17.10 -21.09 -11.22
CA ILE A 298 18.17 -20.08 -11.14
C ILE A 298 19.06 -20.31 -9.92
N CYS A 299 18.48 -20.62 -8.75
CA CYS A 299 19.26 -20.91 -7.55
C CYS A 299 20.15 -22.14 -7.74
N LYS A 300 19.64 -23.19 -8.39
CA LYS A 300 20.45 -24.37 -8.76
C LYS A 300 21.62 -23.98 -9.67
N ASP A 301 21.37 -23.17 -10.71
CA ASP A 301 22.43 -22.71 -11.62
C ASP A 301 23.52 -21.92 -10.85
N MET A 302 23.14 -21.12 -9.84
CA MET A 302 24.07 -20.39 -8.97
C MET A 302 24.85 -21.31 -8.02
N THR A 303 24.20 -22.33 -7.45
CA THR A 303 24.86 -23.34 -6.62
C THR A 303 25.89 -24.14 -7.42
N GLU A 304 25.56 -24.53 -8.66
CA GLU A 304 26.50 -25.24 -9.55
C GLU A 304 27.73 -24.38 -9.88
N VAL A 305 27.55 -23.08 -10.09
CA VAL A 305 28.68 -22.14 -10.23
C VAL A 305 29.52 -22.09 -8.97
N ASN A 306 28.89 -21.97 -7.80
CA ASN A 306 29.58 -21.90 -6.51
C ASN A 306 30.43 -23.16 -6.27
N ASP A 307 29.86 -24.34 -6.48
CA ASP A 307 30.53 -25.63 -6.30
C ASP A 307 31.67 -25.82 -7.31
N GLY A 308 31.47 -25.40 -8.56
CA GLY A 308 32.53 -25.42 -9.57
C GLY A 308 33.71 -24.49 -9.21
N VAL A 309 33.44 -23.32 -8.62
CA VAL A 309 34.49 -22.41 -8.13
C VAL A 309 35.20 -22.97 -6.90
N LYS A 310 34.47 -23.60 -5.96
CA LYS A 310 35.05 -24.27 -4.79
C LYS A 310 36.07 -25.33 -5.21
N ALA A 311 35.74 -26.13 -6.23
CA ALA A 311 36.59 -27.18 -6.77
C ALA A 311 37.75 -26.66 -7.64
N TRP A 312 37.75 -25.38 -8.03
CA TRP A 312 38.75 -24.84 -8.95
C TRP A 312 40.15 -24.76 -8.32
N PRO A 313 41.23 -25.10 -9.06
CA PRO A 313 42.60 -24.95 -8.57
C PRO A 313 42.99 -23.46 -8.55
N MET A 314 42.84 -22.83 -7.39
CA MET A 314 43.22 -21.42 -7.13
C MET A 314 43.61 -21.24 -5.66
N ASN A 315 44.38 -20.19 -5.36
CA ASN A 315 44.80 -19.88 -4.00
C ASN A 315 43.59 -19.59 -3.08
N ALA A 316 43.75 -19.87 -1.78
CA ALA A 316 42.65 -19.81 -0.82
C ALA A 316 42.04 -18.40 -0.66
N VAL A 317 42.84 -17.34 -0.77
CA VAL A 317 42.40 -15.95 -0.61
C VAL A 317 41.50 -15.54 -1.77
N THR A 318 41.98 -15.71 -3.00
CA THR A 318 41.22 -15.45 -4.24
C THR A 318 39.94 -16.28 -4.28
N LYS A 319 40.02 -17.56 -3.90
CA LYS A 319 38.86 -18.46 -3.83
C LYS A 319 37.80 -17.94 -2.87
N HIS A 320 38.21 -17.61 -1.63
CA HIS A 320 37.29 -17.13 -0.61
C HIS A 320 36.56 -15.86 -1.06
N LYS A 321 37.28 -14.94 -1.72
CA LYS A 321 36.70 -13.71 -2.26
C LYS A 321 35.66 -14.02 -3.34
N LEU A 322 36.04 -14.76 -4.38
CA LEU A 322 35.13 -15.08 -5.47
C LEU A 322 33.87 -15.83 -4.99
N LEU A 323 34.01 -16.78 -4.06
CA LEU A 323 32.87 -17.46 -3.45
C LEU A 323 31.96 -16.49 -2.71
N ARG A 324 32.52 -15.54 -1.95
CA ARG A 324 31.74 -14.49 -1.29
C ARG A 324 30.99 -13.60 -2.30
N ALA A 325 31.60 -13.27 -3.43
CA ALA A 325 30.93 -12.52 -4.50
C ALA A 325 29.72 -13.29 -5.05
N ILE A 326 29.88 -14.59 -5.28
CA ILE A 326 28.80 -15.48 -5.76
C ILE A 326 27.70 -15.61 -4.71
N ASP A 327 28.05 -15.80 -3.44
CA ASP A 327 27.09 -15.90 -2.33
C ASP A 327 26.24 -14.63 -2.21
N LEU A 328 26.88 -13.45 -2.30
CA LEU A 328 26.18 -12.16 -2.27
C LEU A 328 25.19 -12.03 -3.44
N GLN A 329 25.59 -12.42 -4.66
CA GLN A 329 24.66 -12.38 -5.80
C GLN A 329 23.56 -13.45 -5.72
N THR A 330 23.84 -14.60 -5.10
CA THR A 330 22.83 -15.65 -4.86
C THR A 330 21.75 -15.15 -3.91
N LEU A 331 22.16 -14.50 -2.82
CA LEU A 331 21.23 -13.85 -1.88
C LEU A 331 20.45 -12.72 -2.54
N ALA A 332 21.08 -11.94 -3.42
CA ALA A 332 20.40 -10.89 -4.17
C ALA A 332 19.31 -11.47 -5.09
N VAL A 333 19.61 -12.57 -5.80
CA VAL A 333 18.63 -13.26 -6.65
C VAL A 333 17.45 -13.79 -5.83
N ALA A 334 17.70 -14.48 -4.72
CA ALA A 334 16.64 -14.97 -3.84
C ALA A 334 15.74 -13.82 -3.36
N LYS A 335 16.34 -12.67 -3.02
CA LYS A 335 15.58 -11.48 -2.64
C LYS A 335 14.70 -10.96 -3.79
N LEU A 336 15.20 -10.93 -5.03
CA LEU A 336 14.41 -10.50 -6.19
C LEU A 336 13.13 -11.34 -6.35
N PHE A 337 13.16 -12.65 -6.09
CA PHE A 337 11.98 -13.50 -6.12
C PHE A 337 10.97 -13.17 -5.01
N VAL A 338 11.45 -12.90 -3.79
CA VAL A 338 10.59 -12.46 -2.68
C VAL A 338 9.90 -11.14 -3.01
N ASP A 339 10.66 -10.15 -3.49
CA ASP A 339 10.15 -8.83 -3.86
C ASP A 339 9.15 -8.92 -5.02
N ASN A 340 9.46 -9.73 -6.04
CA ASN A 340 8.57 -9.98 -7.16
C ASN A 340 7.26 -10.63 -6.71
N ARG A 341 7.30 -11.65 -5.85
CA ARG A 341 6.10 -12.35 -5.36
C ARG A 341 5.16 -11.41 -4.60
N ILE A 342 5.70 -10.51 -3.76
CA ILE A 342 4.90 -9.53 -3.01
C ILE A 342 4.22 -8.55 -3.97
N ALA A 343 4.98 -7.99 -4.92
CA ALA A 343 4.44 -7.07 -5.92
C ALA A 343 3.37 -7.75 -6.79
N TYR A 344 3.65 -8.97 -7.24
CA TYR A 344 2.77 -9.72 -8.13
C TYR A 344 1.46 -10.12 -7.46
N LYS A 345 1.48 -10.50 -6.17
CA LYS A 345 0.26 -10.76 -5.39
C LYS A 345 -0.67 -9.54 -5.36
N LYS A 346 -0.10 -8.34 -5.26
CA LYS A 346 -0.87 -7.09 -5.33
C LYS A 346 -1.46 -6.87 -6.73
N THR A 347 -0.67 -7.10 -7.78
CA THR A 347 -1.14 -7.02 -9.18
C THR A 347 -2.33 -7.95 -9.41
N LEU A 348 -2.22 -9.23 -9.05
CA LEU A 348 -3.34 -10.17 -9.17
C LEU A 348 -4.56 -9.72 -8.37
N ARG A 349 -4.38 -9.27 -7.12
CA ARG A 349 -5.50 -8.79 -6.32
C ARG A 349 -6.22 -7.61 -6.97
N ASN A 350 -5.49 -6.67 -7.58
CA ASN A 350 -6.10 -5.54 -8.27
C ASN A 350 -6.91 -6.00 -9.49
N ILE A 351 -6.40 -6.96 -10.27
CA ILE A 351 -7.14 -7.52 -11.41
C ILE A 351 -8.43 -8.19 -10.92
N LEU A 352 -8.39 -8.95 -9.81
CA LEU A 352 -9.61 -9.54 -9.24
C LEU A 352 -10.62 -8.46 -8.81
N ILE A 353 -10.16 -7.37 -8.20
CA ILE A 353 -11.03 -6.24 -7.84
C ILE A 353 -11.67 -5.64 -9.10
N ASP A 354 -10.92 -5.46 -10.19
CA ASP A 354 -11.44 -4.92 -11.45
C ASP A 354 -12.44 -5.86 -12.16
N ILE A 355 -12.46 -7.15 -11.80
CA ILE A 355 -13.46 -8.12 -12.26
C ILE A 355 -14.72 -8.08 -11.37
N THR A 356 -14.52 -8.01 -10.07
CA THR A 356 -15.57 -8.27 -9.06
C THR A 356 -16.28 -7.02 -8.57
N GLN A 357 -15.63 -5.86 -8.62
CA GLN A 357 -16.15 -4.58 -8.12
C GLN A 357 -16.25 -3.55 -9.23
N ASP A 358 -17.34 -2.80 -9.23
CA ASP A 358 -17.55 -1.76 -10.22
C ASP A 358 -16.80 -0.47 -9.85
N SER A 359 -15.76 -0.20 -10.63
CA SER A 359 -15.00 1.03 -10.64
C SER A 359 -14.96 1.59 -12.07
N HIS A 360 -14.57 2.85 -12.24
CA HIS A 360 -14.35 3.42 -13.57
C HIS A 360 -13.23 2.69 -14.36
N GLU A 361 -12.35 1.98 -13.66
CA GLU A 361 -11.26 1.17 -14.23
C GLU A 361 -11.66 -0.30 -14.41
N SER A 362 -12.81 -0.74 -13.87
CA SER A 362 -13.27 -2.13 -13.99
C SER A 362 -13.51 -2.53 -15.45
N PHE A 363 -13.24 -3.79 -15.78
CA PHE A 363 -13.29 -4.26 -17.16
C PHE A 363 -14.66 -4.01 -17.81
N PHE A 364 -15.73 -4.30 -17.07
CA PHE A 364 -17.08 -4.15 -17.59
C PHE A 364 -17.51 -2.69 -17.70
N ALA A 365 -17.14 -1.83 -16.74
CA ALA A 365 -17.47 -0.41 -16.81
C ALA A 365 -16.81 0.28 -18.02
N GLN A 366 -15.56 -0.09 -18.36
CA GLN A 366 -14.91 0.43 -19.56
C GLN A 366 -15.64 0.00 -20.85
N ILE A 367 -16.22 -1.21 -20.86
CA ILE A 367 -16.97 -1.74 -22.00
C ILE A 367 -18.33 -1.06 -22.13
N THR A 368 -19.02 -0.79 -21.01
CA THR A 368 -20.38 -0.22 -20.98
C THR A 368 -20.42 1.30 -20.97
N SER A 369 -19.34 1.98 -20.58
CA SER A 369 -19.26 3.45 -20.51
C SER A 369 -19.75 4.16 -21.79
N PRO A 370 -19.36 3.75 -23.01
CA PRO A 370 -19.88 4.39 -24.24
C PRO A 370 -21.40 4.30 -24.39
N VAL A 371 -22.03 3.27 -23.82
CA VAL A 371 -23.50 3.10 -23.86
C VAL A 371 -24.18 4.04 -22.87
N TYR A 372 -23.60 4.22 -21.68
CA TYR A 372 -24.10 5.22 -20.72
C TYR A 372 -23.95 6.63 -21.28
N ASP A 373 -22.83 6.96 -21.91
CA ASP A 373 -22.61 8.26 -22.56
C ASP A 373 -23.66 8.53 -23.64
N ALA A 374 -23.92 7.55 -24.51
CA ALA A 374 -24.97 7.66 -25.53
C ALA A 374 -26.36 7.86 -24.92
N CYS A 375 -26.66 7.23 -23.78
CA CYS A 375 -27.92 7.41 -23.08
C CYS A 375 -28.05 8.76 -22.36
N ASN A 376 -26.93 9.32 -21.91
CA ASN A 376 -26.85 10.63 -21.28
C ASN A 376 -26.97 11.77 -22.30
N ALA A 377 -26.44 11.57 -23.51
CA ALA A 377 -26.58 12.50 -24.63
C ALA A 377 -28.01 12.54 -25.23
N ASP A 378 -28.81 11.48 -25.03
CA ASP A 378 -30.18 11.41 -25.55
C ASP A 378 -31.18 12.27 -24.75
N CYS A 379 -32.16 12.85 -25.45
CA CYS A 379 -33.14 13.78 -24.90
C CYS A 379 -34.55 13.62 -25.52
N GLY A 380 -35.55 14.28 -24.92
CA GLY A 380 -36.93 14.28 -25.42
C GLY A 380 -37.82 13.13 -24.91
N ALA A 381 -39.03 13.06 -25.47
CA ALA A 381 -40.03 12.07 -25.07
C ALA A 381 -39.56 10.63 -25.34
N GLY A 382 -39.83 9.72 -24.41
CA GLY A 382 -39.45 8.30 -24.53
C GLY A 382 -37.97 7.98 -24.31
N VAL A 383 -37.16 8.94 -23.86
CA VAL A 383 -35.71 8.75 -23.65
C VAL A 383 -35.39 7.57 -22.74
N THR A 384 -36.16 7.36 -21.65
CA THR A 384 -35.92 6.24 -20.73
C THR A 384 -36.06 4.90 -21.44
N LYS A 385 -37.10 4.73 -22.26
CA LYS A 385 -37.31 3.49 -23.02
C LYS A 385 -36.16 3.27 -24.00
N ARG A 386 -35.79 4.28 -24.79
CA ARG A 386 -34.65 4.17 -25.71
C ARG A 386 -33.34 3.85 -25.00
N SER A 387 -33.09 4.41 -23.82
CA SER A 387 -31.89 4.09 -23.03
C SER A 387 -31.90 2.64 -22.54
N LEU A 388 -33.05 2.14 -22.06
CA LEU A 388 -33.20 0.73 -21.67
C LEU A 388 -33.01 -0.19 -22.88
N ASP A 389 -33.62 0.13 -24.04
CA ASP A 389 -33.46 -0.63 -25.28
C ASP A 389 -31.99 -0.67 -25.74
N ARG A 390 -31.25 0.43 -25.60
CA ARG A 390 -29.80 0.48 -25.92
C ARG A 390 -28.98 -0.42 -24.99
N LEU A 391 -29.22 -0.34 -23.69
CA LEU A 391 -28.54 -1.19 -22.71
C LEU A 391 -28.86 -2.67 -22.93
N GLU A 392 -30.13 -3.01 -23.16
CA GLU A 392 -30.54 -4.38 -23.45
C GLU A 392 -29.94 -4.90 -24.75
N THR A 393 -29.92 -4.08 -25.81
CA THR A 393 -29.27 -4.42 -27.08
C THR A 393 -27.79 -4.69 -26.88
N HIS A 394 -27.09 -3.86 -26.10
CA HIS A 394 -25.67 -4.03 -25.81
C HIS A 394 -25.39 -5.34 -25.04
N LEU A 395 -26.19 -5.64 -24.01
CA LEU A 395 -26.03 -6.85 -23.22
C LEU A 395 -26.31 -8.14 -24.01
N LYS A 396 -27.20 -8.08 -25.02
CA LYS A 396 -27.56 -9.24 -25.86
C LYS A 396 -26.61 -9.49 -27.03
N GLN A 397 -25.59 -8.65 -27.22
CA GLN A 397 -24.60 -8.87 -28.28
C GLN A 397 -23.92 -10.24 -28.13
N GLN A 398 -23.72 -10.92 -29.26
CA GLN A 398 -23.15 -12.27 -29.32
C GLN A 398 -21.78 -12.27 -30.02
N GLY A 399 -21.03 -13.36 -29.83
CA GLY A 399 -19.68 -13.52 -30.39
C GLY A 399 -18.71 -12.45 -29.91
N ASP A 400 -17.78 -12.04 -30.77
CA ASP A 400 -16.71 -11.08 -30.44
C ASP A 400 -17.23 -9.68 -30.03
N SER A 401 -18.47 -9.36 -30.40
CA SER A 401 -19.11 -8.09 -30.02
C SER A 401 -19.79 -8.14 -28.66
N SER A 402 -19.92 -9.33 -28.06
CA SER A 402 -20.50 -9.50 -26.73
C SER A 402 -19.70 -8.73 -25.67
N SER A 403 -20.39 -8.00 -24.79
CA SER A 403 -19.74 -7.32 -23.66
C SER A 403 -18.99 -8.30 -22.76
N PHE A 404 -19.49 -9.53 -22.62
CA PHE A 404 -18.87 -10.58 -21.81
C PHE A 404 -17.64 -11.19 -22.50
N ALA A 405 -17.70 -11.42 -23.81
CA ALA A 405 -16.53 -11.90 -24.57
C ALA A 405 -15.41 -10.84 -24.56
N ARG A 406 -15.77 -9.56 -24.73
CA ARG A 406 -14.81 -8.45 -24.61
C ARG A 406 -14.23 -8.33 -23.21
N MET A 407 -15.02 -8.59 -22.17
CA MET A 407 -14.56 -8.60 -20.78
C MET A 407 -13.56 -9.73 -20.54
N GLU A 408 -13.87 -10.96 -20.99
CA GLU A 408 -12.95 -12.11 -20.92
C GLU A 408 -11.62 -11.81 -21.61
N ALA A 409 -11.67 -11.36 -22.86
CA ALA A 409 -10.46 -11.01 -23.61
C ALA A 409 -9.64 -9.89 -22.94
N ALA A 410 -10.31 -8.91 -22.32
CA ALA A 410 -9.64 -7.85 -21.57
C ALA A 410 -8.95 -8.37 -20.29
N ILE A 411 -9.59 -9.29 -19.57
CA ILE A 411 -9.04 -9.95 -18.38
C ILE A 411 -7.80 -10.77 -18.76
N ALA A 412 -7.93 -11.66 -19.75
CA ALA A 412 -6.84 -12.52 -20.22
C ALA A 412 -5.63 -11.68 -20.67
N LYS A 413 -5.88 -10.67 -21.51
CA LYS A 413 -4.85 -9.74 -21.97
C LYS A 413 -4.17 -9.01 -20.82
N ARG A 414 -4.92 -8.56 -19.81
CA ARG A 414 -4.36 -7.83 -18.66
C ARG A 414 -3.50 -8.74 -17.79
N LEU A 415 -3.94 -9.98 -17.54
CA LEU A 415 -3.15 -10.98 -16.82
C LEU A 415 -1.83 -11.24 -17.54
N GLU A 416 -1.87 -11.50 -18.85
CA GLU A 416 -0.68 -11.77 -19.64
C GLU A 416 0.26 -10.55 -19.77
N SER A 417 -0.29 -9.34 -19.93
CA SER A 417 0.53 -8.14 -20.07
C SER A 417 1.26 -7.79 -18.79
N ASP A 418 0.55 -7.84 -17.66
CA ASP A 418 1.12 -7.48 -16.36
C ASP A 418 2.13 -8.55 -15.92
N ASP A 419 1.82 -9.82 -16.17
CA ASP A 419 2.76 -10.93 -16.03
C ASP A 419 4.04 -10.76 -16.85
N ALA A 420 3.90 -10.47 -18.13
CA ALA A 420 5.04 -10.26 -19.00
C ALA A 420 5.89 -9.06 -18.56
N ALA A 421 5.26 -7.98 -18.09
CA ALA A 421 5.98 -6.81 -17.58
C ALA A 421 6.80 -7.16 -16.33
N ASP A 422 6.17 -7.81 -15.35
CA ASP A 422 6.80 -8.15 -14.07
C ASP A 422 7.93 -9.18 -14.24
N VAL A 423 7.70 -10.21 -15.04
CA VAL A 423 8.69 -11.28 -15.30
C VAL A 423 9.86 -10.77 -16.13
N ARG A 424 9.64 -9.90 -17.13
CA ARG A 424 10.74 -9.31 -17.90
C ARG A 424 11.59 -8.39 -17.04
N LYS A 425 10.98 -7.65 -16.11
CA LYS A 425 11.72 -6.85 -15.12
C LYS A 425 12.58 -7.76 -14.25
N LEU A 426 11.98 -8.79 -13.65
CA LEU A 426 12.69 -9.79 -12.86
C LEU A 426 13.86 -10.42 -13.65
N GLY A 427 13.61 -10.80 -14.90
CA GLY A 427 14.64 -11.38 -15.77
C GLY A 427 15.82 -10.42 -16.04
N LYS A 428 15.56 -9.11 -16.21
CA LYS A 428 16.63 -8.10 -16.33
C LYS A 428 17.45 -7.98 -15.05
N ASP A 429 16.79 -7.99 -13.90
CA ASP A 429 17.45 -7.87 -12.59
C ASP A 429 18.29 -9.12 -12.27
N ILE A 430 17.77 -10.32 -12.57
CA ILE A 430 18.53 -11.59 -12.48
C ILE A 430 19.74 -11.56 -13.42
N ALA A 431 19.55 -11.15 -14.67
CA ALA A 431 20.64 -11.06 -15.64
C ALA A 431 21.75 -10.09 -15.17
N LEU A 432 21.38 -9.02 -14.47
CA LEU A 432 22.35 -8.11 -13.86
C LEU A 432 23.17 -8.79 -12.76
N CYS A 433 22.53 -9.55 -11.85
CA CYS A 433 23.23 -10.33 -10.83
C CYS A 433 24.20 -11.35 -11.46
N LEU A 434 23.74 -12.11 -12.45
CA LEU A 434 24.58 -13.10 -13.15
C LEU A 434 25.74 -12.43 -13.90
N LYS A 435 25.53 -11.23 -14.44
CA LYS A 435 26.59 -10.44 -15.09
C LYS A 435 27.62 -9.93 -14.09
N LYS A 436 27.23 -9.58 -12.85
CA LYS A 436 28.17 -9.22 -11.78
C LYS A 436 29.06 -10.40 -11.41
N VAL A 437 28.50 -11.61 -11.28
CA VAL A 437 29.30 -12.83 -11.06
C VAL A 437 30.31 -13.05 -12.18
N TYR A 438 29.88 -12.91 -13.44
CA TYR A 438 30.79 -13.04 -14.58
C TYR A 438 31.90 -11.99 -14.54
N ARG A 439 31.57 -10.72 -14.27
CA ARG A 439 32.57 -9.64 -14.17
C ARG A 439 33.58 -9.89 -13.06
N ALA A 440 33.14 -10.37 -11.90
CA ALA A 440 34.03 -10.73 -10.80
C ALA A 440 35.09 -11.78 -11.23
N VAL A 441 34.72 -12.73 -12.08
CA VAL A 441 35.67 -13.71 -12.66
C VAL A 441 36.50 -13.10 -13.78
N ASP A 442 35.88 -12.31 -14.67
CA ASP A 442 36.53 -11.69 -15.83
C ASP A 442 37.61 -10.68 -15.41
N ASP A 443 37.32 -9.84 -14.43
CA ASP A 443 38.25 -8.86 -13.87
C ASP A 443 39.43 -9.55 -13.17
N LEU A 444 39.20 -10.69 -12.54
CA LEU A 444 40.24 -11.53 -11.95
C LEU A 444 41.14 -12.17 -13.03
N VAL A 445 40.54 -12.60 -14.13
CA VAL A 445 41.20 -13.35 -15.22
C VAL A 445 41.91 -12.44 -16.23
N ALA A 446 41.57 -11.15 -16.31
CA ALA A 446 42.06 -10.21 -17.31
C ALA A 446 43.60 -9.98 -17.22
N THR A 447 44.36 -10.87 -17.87
CA THR A 447 45.83 -10.90 -17.95
C THR A 447 46.49 -9.71 -18.69
N LYS A 448 45.74 -8.73 -19.18
CA LYS A 448 46.26 -7.72 -20.14
C LYS A 448 45.73 -6.29 -19.97
N ARG A 449 45.50 -5.79 -18.76
CA ARG A 449 45.62 -4.33 -18.56
C ARG A 449 47.07 -4.05 -18.24
N ALA A 450 47.83 -3.64 -19.26
CA ALA A 450 49.12 -2.99 -19.06
C ALA A 450 48.92 -1.96 -17.94
N ASP A 451 49.69 -2.05 -16.87
CA ASP A 451 49.57 -1.15 -15.73
C ASP A 451 49.80 0.27 -16.22
N ASP A 452 48.70 0.99 -16.47
CA ASP A 452 48.74 2.44 -16.57
C ASP A 452 49.24 2.94 -15.20
N PRO A 453 50.35 3.69 -15.14
CA PRO A 453 50.84 4.26 -13.89
C PRO A 453 49.76 5.01 -13.11
N ALA A 454 48.78 5.61 -13.80
CA ALA A 454 47.63 6.25 -13.17
C ALA A 454 46.67 5.25 -12.52
N GLU A 455 46.45 4.07 -13.11
CA GLU A 455 45.64 2.99 -12.52
C GLU A 455 46.31 2.44 -11.25
N THR A 456 47.63 2.24 -11.28
CA THR A 456 48.40 1.77 -10.10
C THR A 456 48.35 2.78 -8.95
N ALA A 457 48.58 4.07 -9.22
CA ALA A 457 48.49 5.12 -8.20
C ALA A 457 47.08 5.20 -7.59
N MET A 458 46.03 5.00 -8.39
CA MET A 458 44.65 4.96 -7.91
C MET A 458 44.39 3.73 -7.03
N ARG A 459 44.90 2.55 -7.41
CA ARG A 459 44.80 1.33 -6.60
C ARG A 459 45.45 1.51 -5.23
N ASP A 460 46.67 2.05 -5.19
CA ASP A 460 47.41 2.29 -3.95
C ASP A 460 46.67 3.28 -3.02
N ALA A 461 46.10 4.35 -3.58
CA ALA A 461 45.29 5.30 -2.83
C ALA A 461 44.03 4.66 -2.24
N VAL A 462 43.36 3.78 -2.99
CA VAL A 462 42.17 3.06 -2.53
C VAL A 462 42.53 2.03 -1.45
N VAL A 463 43.63 1.29 -1.58
CA VAL A 463 44.12 0.34 -0.55
C VAL A 463 44.37 1.05 0.79
N HIS A 464 44.96 2.24 0.77
CA HIS A 464 45.20 3.01 1.99
C HIS A 464 43.89 3.39 2.70
N VAL A 465 42.88 3.79 1.94
CA VAL A 465 41.55 4.13 2.47
C VAL A 465 40.79 2.87 2.92
N TRP A 466 40.94 1.75 2.20
CA TRP A 466 40.21 0.50 2.41
C TRP A 466 40.28 -0.04 3.83
N SER A 467 41.46 0.01 4.45
CA SER A 467 41.69 -0.47 5.83
C SER A 467 40.73 0.14 6.85
N LYS A 468 40.21 1.35 6.60
CA LYS A 468 39.28 2.06 7.48
C LYS A 468 37.80 1.74 7.20
N TRP A 469 37.48 1.16 6.04
CA TRP A 469 36.10 0.92 5.60
C TRP A 469 35.53 -0.40 6.10
N ASP A 470 36.33 -1.46 6.22
CA ASP A 470 35.84 -2.77 6.67
C ASP A 470 35.26 -2.69 8.10
N ASP A 471 35.92 -1.94 8.98
CA ASP A 471 35.43 -1.71 10.35
C ASP A 471 34.15 -0.88 10.37
N LYS A 472 34.05 0.15 9.52
CA LYS A 472 32.85 0.98 9.41
C LYS A 472 31.65 0.20 8.89
N VAL A 473 31.85 -0.73 7.96
CA VAL A 473 30.78 -1.59 7.44
C VAL A 473 30.27 -2.53 8.51
N LYS A 474 31.15 -3.13 9.31
CA LYS A 474 30.77 -3.97 10.46
C LYS A 474 30.00 -3.16 11.51
N GLU A 475 30.40 -1.93 11.77
CA GLU A 475 29.69 -1.01 12.67
C GLU A 475 28.26 -0.75 12.18
N VAL A 476 28.09 -0.37 10.91
CA VAL A 476 26.76 -0.13 10.31
C VAL A 476 25.89 -1.40 10.32
N GLN A 477 26.49 -2.57 10.08
CA GLN A 477 25.78 -3.86 10.19
C GLN A 477 25.32 -4.16 11.62
N ALA A 478 26.14 -3.82 12.63
CA ALA A 478 25.79 -3.98 14.04
C ALA A 478 24.70 -3.00 14.48
N GLU A 479 24.78 -1.74 14.07
CA GLU A 479 23.72 -0.73 14.28
C GLU A 479 22.41 -1.18 13.65
N TYR A 480 22.45 -1.65 12.40
CA TYR A 480 21.28 -2.19 11.72
C TYR A 480 20.67 -3.37 12.47
N LYS A 481 21.49 -4.32 12.94
CA LYS A 481 21.01 -5.48 13.71
C LYS A 481 20.29 -5.05 14.99
N THR A 482 20.80 -4.01 15.65
CA THR A 482 20.19 -3.43 16.86
C THR A 482 18.86 -2.76 16.54
N LEU A 483 18.81 -1.97 15.45
CA LEU A 483 17.59 -1.31 14.98
C LEU A 483 16.51 -2.32 14.58
N LYS A 484 16.89 -3.39 13.86
CA LYS A 484 15.99 -4.48 13.46
C LYS A 484 15.41 -5.18 14.67
N ALA A 485 16.24 -5.53 15.65
CA ALA A 485 15.78 -6.16 16.88
C ALA A 485 14.77 -5.26 17.64
N HIS A 486 15.05 -3.96 17.74
CA HIS A 486 14.13 -3.02 18.38
C HIS A 486 12.78 -2.95 17.66
N PHE A 487 12.80 -2.84 16.32
CA PHE A 487 11.58 -2.85 15.51
C PHE A 487 10.78 -4.15 15.66
N GLU A 488 11.43 -5.31 15.64
CA GLU A 488 10.78 -6.62 15.82
C GLU A 488 10.19 -6.78 17.24
N THR A 489 10.79 -6.17 18.26
CA THR A 489 10.23 -6.15 19.62
C THR A 489 9.02 -5.24 19.77
N GLU A 490 8.99 -4.09 19.09
CA GLU A 490 7.85 -3.16 19.13
C GLU A 490 6.66 -3.64 18.28
N GLN A 491 6.91 -4.47 17.25
CA GLN A 491 5.87 -5.04 16.39
C GLN A 491 5.16 -6.29 16.96
N LYS A 492 5.44 -6.72 18.20
CA LYS A 492 4.61 -7.71 18.90
C LYS A 492 3.59 -6.97 19.80
N PRO A 493 2.34 -6.72 19.36
CA PRO A 493 1.29 -6.37 20.31
C PRO A 493 0.99 -7.61 21.15
N GLY A 494 0.70 -7.40 22.44
CA GLY A 494 0.55 -8.45 23.45
C GLY A 494 -0.33 -9.63 23.03
N VAL A 495 0.31 -10.80 22.93
CA VAL A 495 -0.32 -12.08 23.27
C VAL A 495 0.07 -12.36 24.72
N GLU A 496 -0.48 -11.57 25.64
CA GLU A 496 -0.73 -12.07 26.99
C GLU A 496 -2.17 -12.56 26.98
N LEU A 497 -2.35 -13.82 26.60
CA LEU A 497 -3.49 -14.60 27.07
C LEU A 497 -3.39 -14.59 28.59
N LYS A 498 -4.23 -13.80 29.25
CA LYS A 498 -4.54 -14.04 30.65
C LYS A 498 -5.27 -15.38 30.72
N GLU A 499 -4.54 -16.40 31.16
CA GLU A 499 -5.16 -17.49 31.90
C GLU A 499 -5.68 -16.90 33.21
N GLU A 500 -7.00 -16.78 33.33
CA GLU A 500 -7.82 -17.11 34.51
C GLU A 500 -9.31 -17.11 34.15
#